data_AF-A0AAD9JA72-F1
#
_entry.id   AF-A0AAD9JA72-F1
#
_cell.length_a   1.000
_cell.length_b   1.000
_cell.length_c   1.000
_cell.angle_alpha   90.00
_cell.angle_beta   90.00
_cell.angle_gamma   90.00
#
_symmetry.space_group_name_H-M   'P 1'
#
loop_
_entity.id
_entity.type
_entity.pdbx_description
1 polymer ?
#
loop_
_entity_poly.entity_id
_entity_poly.type
_entity_poly.pdbx_seq_one_letter_code
_entity_poly.pdbx_strand_id
1 'polypeptide(L)'
;MAILDGEQEVRDWLDYGAVSLSKALELIRPQSNIEWHPVSTFVNSTKNNTEQCVKPVDLNSSFMKSWLNKGKKRLTEVDDLKAEDKDQEQDEEKSSPEKKQKLDL
;
A
#
# COMPACT_ATOMS: atom_id res chain seq x y z
N MET A 1 -10.59 16.01 -10.05
CA MET A 1 -11.15 16.85 -8.97
C MET A 1 -10.38 18.15 -8.98
N ALA A 2 -11.06 19.28 -8.97
CA ALA A 2 -10.44 20.59 -8.84
C ALA A 2 -10.87 21.19 -7.50
N ILE A 3 -9.94 21.81 -6.79
CA ILE A 3 -10.20 22.55 -5.56
C ILE A 3 -9.73 23.97 -5.84
N LEU A 4 -10.63 24.93 -5.66
CA LEU A 4 -10.34 26.36 -5.76
C LEU A 4 -9.98 26.84 -4.36
N ASP A 5 -8.76 27.29 -4.18
CA ASP A 5 -8.20 27.63 -2.88
C ASP A 5 -8.49 29.09 -2.54
N GLY A 6 -9.55 29.28 -1.78
CA GLY A 6 -9.97 30.58 -1.27
C GLY A 6 -10.90 31.36 -2.18
N GLU A 7 -11.38 32.48 -1.66
CA GLU A 7 -12.49 33.25 -2.24
C GLU A 7 -12.15 33.89 -3.59
N GLN A 8 -10.88 34.20 -3.87
CA GLN A 8 -10.50 34.82 -5.13
C GLN A 8 -10.59 33.84 -6.30
N GLU A 9 -10.05 32.63 -6.15
CA GLU A 9 -10.14 31.61 -7.19
C GLU A 9 -11.61 31.20 -7.43
N VAL A 10 -12.43 31.17 -6.38
CA VAL A 10 -13.88 30.94 -6.50
C VAL A 10 -14.56 32.05 -7.30
N ARG A 11 -14.28 33.32 -7.00
CA ARG A 11 -14.84 34.46 -7.76
C ARG A 11 -14.43 34.43 -9.23
N ASP A 12 -13.15 34.24 -9.50
CA ASP A 12 -12.62 34.24 -10.86
C ASP A 12 -13.15 33.06 -11.68
N TRP A 13 -13.43 31.92 -11.04
CA TRP A 13 -14.07 30.78 -11.69
C TRP A 13 -15.56 31.02 -12.02
N LEU A 14 -16.27 31.77 -11.17
CA LEU A 14 -17.71 32.03 -11.36
C LEU A 14 -18.00 33.20 -12.31
N ASP A 15 -17.09 34.16 -12.45
CA ASP A 15 -17.27 35.34 -13.30
C ASP A 15 -16.88 35.09 -14.77
N TYR A 16 -17.70 34.31 -15.47
CA TYR A 16 -17.51 34.05 -16.91
C TYR A 16 -17.66 35.30 -17.80
N GLY A 17 -18.18 36.41 -17.27
CA GLY A 17 -18.31 37.67 -17.98
C GLY A 17 -17.00 38.46 -18.03
N ALA A 18 -16.23 38.43 -16.94
CA ALA A 18 -14.94 39.12 -16.83
C ALA A 18 -13.73 38.20 -17.08
N VAL A 19 -13.87 36.89 -16.85
CA VAL A 19 -12.77 35.92 -16.93
C VAL A 19 -12.92 35.04 -18.17
N SER A 20 -11.92 35.14 -19.06
CA SER A 20 -11.81 34.28 -20.24
C SER A 20 -11.58 32.81 -19.87
N LEU A 21 -12.01 31.89 -20.73
CA LEU A 21 -11.79 30.45 -20.55
C LEU A 21 -10.34 30.07 -20.25
N SER A 22 -9.35 30.67 -20.94
CA SER A 22 -7.93 30.37 -20.72
C SER A 22 -7.50 30.67 -19.29
N LYS A 23 -7.84 31.85 -18.77
CA LYS A 23 -7.59 32.24 -17.37
C LYS A 23 -8.31 31.35 -16.37
N ALA A 24 -9.56 30.97 -16.64
CA ALA A 24 -10.30 30.07 -15.76
C ALA A 24 -9.60 28.69 -15.68
N LEU A 25 -9.08 28.18 -16.81
CA LEU A 25 -8.35 26.91 -16.84
C LEU A 25 -7.04 26.93 -16.04
N GLU A 26 -6.39 28.09 -15.88
CA GLU A 26 -5.19 28.24 -15.04
C GLU A 26 -5.46 27.95 -13.55
N LEU A 27 -6.71 28.12 -13.09
CA LEU A 27 -7.13 27.77 -11.73
C LEU A 27 -7.18 26.25 -11.50
N ILE A 28 -7.24 25.46 -12.57
CA ILE A 28 -7.35 23.99 -12.50
C ILE A 28 -5.96 23.38 -12.37
N ARG A 29 -5.42 23.44 -11.15
CA ARG A 29 -4.09 22.92 -10.80
C ARG A 29 -4.16 21.99 -9.58
N PRO A 30 -3.17 21.09 -9.38
CA PRO A 30 -3.05 20.33 -8.15
C PRO A 30 -2.93 21.26 -6.94
N GLN A 31 -3.67 20.95 -5.87
CA GLN A 31 -3.60 21.65 -4.59
C GLN A 31 -2.88 20.79 -3.56
N SER A 32 -2.07 21.42 -2.70
CA SER A 32 -1.25 20.75 -1.69
C SER A 32 -1.67 21.05 -0.25
N ASN A 33 -2.54 22.04 -0.06
CA ASN A 33 -3.05 22.48 1.23
C ASN A 33 -4.26 21.63 1.70
N ILE A 34 -4.13 20.31 1.68
CA ILE A 34 -5.21 19.39 2.04
C ILE A 34 -4.70 18.36 3.04
N GLU A 35 -5.43 18.21 4.15
CA GLU A 35 -5.19 17.18 5.16
C GLU A 35 -6.21 16.05 5.03
N TRP A 36 -5.79 14.82 5.33
CA TRP A 36 -6.62 13.63 5.23
C TRP A 36 -6.45 12.75 6.46
N HIS A 37 -7.53 12.09 6.86
CA HIS A 37 -7.53 11.09 7.92
C HIS A 37 -8.34 9.85 7.51
N PRO A 38 -7.96 8.65 7.97
CA PRO A 38 -8.77 7.45 7.75
C PRO A 38 -10.12 7.57 8.47
N VAL A 39 -11.17 7.03 7.86
CA VAL A 39 -12.54 6.99 8.40
C VAL A 39 -13.08 5.56 8.40
N SER A 40 -14.18 5.32 9.13
CA SER A 40 -14.84 4.01 9.19
C SER A 40 -15.44 3.61 7.84
N THR A 41 -15.47 2.31 7.51
CA THR A 41 -16.20 1.79 6.33
C THR A 41 -17.70 2.07 6.36
N PHE A 42 -18.23 2.60 7.46
CA PHE A 42 -19.59 3.10 7.56
C PHE A 42 -19.95 4.11 6.44
N VAL A 43 -19.01 4.94 5.99
CA VAL A 43 -19.24 5.90 4.87
C VAL A 43 -19.52 5.22 3.52
N ASN A 44 -19.22 3.92 3.35
CA ASN A 44 -19.40 3.23 2.06
C ASN A 44 -20.86 3.12 1.60
N SER A 45 -21.83 3.27 2.51
CA SER A 45 -23.25 3.30 2.18
C SER A 45 -23.73 4.74 2.05
N THR A 46 -24.24 5.11 0.88
CA THR A 46 -24.81 6.44 0.61
C THR A 46 -26.06 6.77 1.44
N LYS A 47 -26.67 5.77 2.10
CA LYS A 47 -27.79 5.96 3.03
C LYS A 47 -27.33 6.50 4.39
N ASN A 48 -26.03 6.43 4.69
CA ASN A 48 -25.48 6.85 5.96
C ASN A 48 -25.11 8.33 5.92
N ASN A 49 -25.80 9.14 6.72
CA ASN A 49 -25.56 10.58 6.81
C ASN A 49 -25.42 11.02 8.27
N THR A 50 -24.42 10.46 8.94
CA THR A 50 -24.08 10.81 10.32
C THR A 50 -22.63 11.28 10.40
N GLU A 51 -22.28 11.95 11.49
CA GLU A 51 -20.91 12.39 11.78
C GLU A 51 -19.86 11.28 11.73
N GLN A 52 -20.26 10.01 11.91
CA GLN A 52 -19.36 8.86 11.80
C GLN A 52 -18.71 8.74 10.42
N CYS A 53 -19.34 9.27 9.37
CA CYS A 53 -18.79 9.24 8.00
C CYS A 53 -17.51 10.10 7.84
N VAL A 54 -17.29 11.08 8.73
CA VAL A 54 -16.14 12.01 8.65
C VAL A 54 -15.23 11.94 9.88
N LYS A 55 -15.61 11.19 10.92
CA LYS A 55 -14.79 11.06 12.14
C LYS A 55 -13.52 10.22 11.86
N PRO A 56 -12.33 10.70 12.29
CA PRO A 56 -11.09 9.92 12.20
C PRO A 56 -11.20 8.59 12.96
N VAL A 57 -10.59 7.54 12.42
CA VAL A 57 -10.45 6.23 13.09
C VAL A 57 -8.99 5.83 13.23
N ASP A 58 -8.62 5.21 14.34
CA ASP A 58 -7.27 4.66 14.51
C ASP A 58 -7.17 3.29 13.81
N LEU A 59 -6.22 3.18 12.88
CA LEU A 59 -5.93 1.92 12.17
C LEU A 59 -4.96 1.02 12.95
N ASN A 60 -4.40 1.47 14.08
CA ASN A 60 -3.49 0.70 14.94
C ASN A 60 -4.19 -0.37 15.78
N SER A 61 -5.24 -0.98 15.26
CA SER A 61 -5.90 -2.10 15.93
C SER A 61 -5.00 -3.34 15.88
N SER A 62 -4.50 -3.72 17.06
CA SER A 62 -3.79 -4.99 17.33
C SER A 62 -4.52 -6.23 16.78
N PHE A 63 -5.82 -6.12 16.52
CA PHE A 63 -6.65 -7.17 15.93
C PHE A 63 -6.15 -7.64 14.55
N MET A 64 -5.74 -6.72 13.67
CA MET A 64 -5.26 -7.10 12.32
C MET A 64 -3.90 -7.81 12.37
N LYS A 65 -3.04 -7.49 13.35
CA LYS A 65 -1.77 -8.21 13.59
C LYS A 65 -2.01 -9.65 14.04
N SER A 66 -3.02 -9.87 14.89
CA SER A 66 -3.42 -11.21 15.33
C SER A 66 -4.00 -12.04 14.18
N TRP A 67 -4.78 -11.41 13.29
CA TRP A 67 -5.32 -12.07 12.11
C TRP A 67 -4.23 -12.44 11.08
N LEU A 68 -3.30 -11.53 10.78
CA LEU A 68 -2.16 -11.80 9.88
C LEU A 68 -1.29 -12.98 10.38
N ASN A 69 -1.05 -13.05 11.69
CA ASN A 69 -0.25 -14.11 12.30
C ASN A 69 -0.97 -15.48 12.35
N LYS A 70 -2.29 -15.53 12.12
CA LYS A 70 -3.07 -16.78 12.09
C LYS A 70 -2.74 -17.63 10.85
N GLY A 71 -2.30 -17.02 9.75
CA GLY A 71 -1.92 -17.72 8.51
C GLY A 71 -0.55 -18.42 8.55
N LYS A 72 0.38 -17.95 9.40
CA LYS A 72 1.73 -18.53 9.51
C LYS A 72 1.76 -19.93 10.13
N LYS A 73 0.71 -20.34 10.86
CA LYS A 73 0.65 -21.63 11.55
C LYS A 73 0.25 -22.81 10.63
N ARG A 74 0.03 -22.58 9.33
CA ARG A 74 -0.38 -23.62 8.36
C ARG A 74 0.65 -23.89 7.27
N LEU A 75 1.95 -23.69 7.57
CA LEU A 75 3.05 -24.09 6.70
C LEU A 75 4.17 -24.83 7.44
N THR A 76 3.99 -25.19 8.72
CA THR A 76 5.01 -25.88 9.53
C THR A 76 4.55 -27.27 10.02
N GLU A 77 3.56 -27.87 9.36
CA GLU A 77 3.08 -29.23 9.70
C GLU A 77 3.16 -30.13 8.44
N VAL A 78 4.35 -30.20 7.85
CA VAL A 78 4.78 -31.23 6.89
C VAL A 78 6.31 -31.35 6.99
N ASP A 79 6.82 -31.61 8.19
CA ASP A 79 8.21 -32.09 8.39
C ASP A 79 8.32 -32.90 9.69
N ASP A 80 7.31 -33.72 9.99
CA ASP A 80 7.30 -34.66 11.11
C ASP A 80 6.88 -36.06 10.65
N LEU A 81 7.59 -36.62 9.66
CA LEU A 81 7.60 -38.07 9.43
C LEU A 81 9.03 -38.56 9.13
N LYS A 82 9.70 -38.94 10.23
CA LYS A 82 10.72 -39.98 10.39
C LYS A 82 12.06 -39.84 9.68
N ALA A 83 13.05 -39.41 10.47
CA ALA A 83 14.40 -39.93 10.41
C ALA A 83 14.46 -41.32 11.08
N GLU A 84 14.92 -42.35 10.36
CA GLU A 84 15.65 -43.53 10.88
C GLU A 84 16.62 -44.05 9.80
N ASP A 85 17.85 -43.56 9.91
CA ASP A 85 19.17 -44.21 9.80
C ASP A 85 19.35 -45.55 9.05
N LYS A 86 20.29 -45.57 8.10
CA LYS A 86 21.22 -46.71 7.90
C LYS A 86 22.47 -46.29 7.10
N ASP A 87 23.58 -46.34 7.81
CA ASP A 87 24.95 -46.21 7.30
C ASP A 87 25.29 -47.16 6.15
N GLN A 88 26.09 -46.68 5.19
CA GLN A 88 27.21 -47.44 4.66
C GLN A 88 28.31 -46.50 4.13
N GLU A 89 29.53 -46.92 4.43
CA GLU A 89 30.80 -46.19 4.53
C GLU A 89 31.65 -46.29 3.24
N GLN A 90 32.71 -45.45 3.19
CA GLN A 90 33.89 -45.48 2.30
C GLN A 90 33.70 -44.85 0.90
N ASP A 91 34.61 -44.04 0.35
CA ASP A 91 35.97 -43.64 0.74
C ASP A 91 36.37 -42.40 -0.10
N GLU A 92 37.34 -41.62 0.41
CA GLU A 92 38.40 -40.81 -0.27
C GLU A 92 38.09 -40.02 -1.57
N GLU A 93 38.66 -38.86 -1.92
CA GLU A 93 39.74 -38.01 -1.42
C GLU A 93 39.63 -36.66 -2.19
N LYS A 94 40.10 -35.57 -1.57
CA LYS A 94 40.80 -34.42 -2.17
C LYS A 94 40.09 -33.43 -3.13
N SER A 95 40.12 -32.19 -2.62
CA SER A 95 40.73 -30.99 -3.23
C SER A 95 39.82 -29.95 -3.91
N SER A 96 39.76 -28.77 -3.26
CA SER A 96 39.65 -27.43 -3.87
C SER A 96 40.95 -27.14 -4.69
N PRO A 97 41.06 -26.21 -5.68
CA PRO A 97 40.25 -24.99 -5.93
C PRO A 97 40.00 -24.60 -7.43
N GLU A 98 39.24 -23.50 -7.61
CA GLU A 98 39.19 -22.50 -8.70
C GLU A 98 39.81 -22.78 -10.11
N LYS A 99 39.04 -22.48 -11.18
CA LYS A 99 39.44 -21.57 -12.30
C LYS A 99 38.33 -21.28 -13.33
N LYS A 100 38.07 -19.97 -13.51
CA LYS A 100 37.75 -19.15 -14.71
C LYS A 100 37.51 -19.85 -16.06
N GLN A 101 36.51 -19.37 -16.82
CA GLN A 101 36.61 -18.82 -18.21
C GLN A 101 35.20 -18.47 -18.77
N LYS A 102 34.91 -17.19 -19.08
CA LYS A 102 34.83 -16.55 -20.42
C LYS A 102 33.73 -17.14 -21.32
N LEU A 103 32.61 -16.43 -21.51
CA LEU A 103 32.32 -15.45 -22.58
C LEU A 103 32.16 -16.11 -23.95
N ASP A 104 30.93 -16.13 -24.47
CA ASP A 104 30.65 -16.05 -25.90
C ASP A 104 29.26 -15.42 -26.10
N LEU A 105 29.14 -14.76 -27.26
CA LEU A 105 28.29 -13.61 -27.64
C LEU A 105 26.77 -13.77 -27.51
#